data_AF-A0A9E3V040-F1
#
_entry.id   AF-A0A9E3V040-F1
#
_cell.length_a   1.000
_cell.length_b   1.000
_cell.length_c   1.000
_cell.angle_alpha   90.00
_cell.angle_beta   90.00
_cell.angle_gamma   90.00
#
_symmetry.space_group_name_H-M   'P 1'
#
loop_
_entity.id
_entity.type
_entity.pdbx_description
1 polymer ?
#
loop_
_entity_poly.entity_id
_entity_poly.type
_entity_poly.pdbx_seq_one_letter_code
_entity_poly.pdbx_strand_id
1 'polypeptide(L)'
;MAELVRTMPWSRPAISALQPLLTREWLVTNGLGGYASGTVAGVATRRYHGLLIAALPAPLGRVMMLNHLSERIQFPDGTVTRLGGHEHTDRLRMHGAEALVEFRLEEGMPVWRFEMGGIVLEKRIELPHQQNTTHITYRLISGRGSVRVRLQPSMN
;
A
#
# COMPACT_ATOMS: atom_id res chain seq x y z
N MET A 1 -17.61 3.75 20.61
CA MET A 1 -16.35 4.53 20.50
C MET A 1 -16.37 5.21 19.14
N ALA A 2 -15.97 6.48 19.05
CA ALA A 2 -15.87 7.15 17.76
C ALA A 2 -14.69 6.55 16.99
N GLU A 3 -14.92 6.18 15.72
CA GLU A 3 -13.89 5.66 14.82
C GLU A 3 -12.83 6.75 14.60
N LEU A 4 -11.56 6.48 14.97
CA LEU A 4 -10.47 7.44 14.79
C LEU A 4 -10.01 7.39 13.33
N VAL A 5 -10.58 8.29 12.52
CA VAL A 5 -10.21 8.46 11.11
C VAL A 5 -9.36 9.71 10.93
N ARG A 6 -8.15 9.55 10.38
CA ARG A 6 -7.31 10.67 9.92
C ARG A 6 -7.19 10.60 8.40
N THR A 7 -7.87 11.52 7.73
CA THR A 7 -7.84 11.57 6.26
C THR A 7 -6.76 12.52 5.78
N MET A 8 -6.05 12.12 4.74
CA MET A 8 -5.28 13.02 3.90
C MET A 8 -6.11 13.34 2.66
N PRO A 9 -6.77 14.50 2.58
CA PRO A 9 -7.53 14.85 1.38
C PRO A 9 -6.57 14.85 0.18
N TRP A 10 -6.94 14.05 -0.82
CA TRP A 10 -6.14 13.85 -2.02
C TRP A 10 -7.05 14.04 -3.24
N SER A 11 -6.85 15.15 -3.96
CA SER A 11 -7.49 15.39 -5.25
C SER A 11 -6.57 14.92 -6.37
N ARG A 12 -7.12 14.29 -7.42
CA ARG A 12 -6.37 13.84 -8.61
C ARG A 12 -5.42 14.95 -9.11
N PRO A 13 -4.11 14.87 -8.89
CA PRO A 13 -3.23 15.99 -9.19
C PRO A 13 -2.67 15.91 -10.60
N ALA A 14 -2.25 17.06 -11.14
CA ALA A 14 -1.27 17.06 -12.23
C ALA A 14 0.02 16.35 -11.76
N ILE A 15 0.81 15.80 -12.69
CA ILE A 15 2.03 15.03 -12.37
C ILE A 15 2.99 15.80 -11.42
N SER A 16 3.04 17.12 -11.51
CA SER A 16 3.84 18.00 -10.64
C SER A 16 3.41 18.00 -9.17
N ALA A 17 2.17 17.63 -8.86
CA ALA A 17 1.63 17.60 -7.51
C ALA A 17 1.68 16.21 -6.84
N LEU A 18 2.44 15.26 -7.41
CA LEU A 18 2.61 13.90 -6.85
C LEU A 18 3.64 13.81 -5.71
N GLN A 19 4.45 14.85 -5.49
CA GLN A 19 5.50 14.87 -4.46
C GLN A 19 5.01 14.47 -3.05
N PRO A 20 3.84 14.92 -2.56
CA PRO A 20 3.36 14.53 -1.24
C PRO A 20 3.10 13.02 -1.10
N LEU A 21 2.79 12.29 -2.19
CA LEU A 21 2.62 10.84 -2.10
C LEU A 21 3.93 10.11 -1.86
N LEU A 22 5.05 10.71 -2.26
CA LEU A 22 6.39 10.16 -2.11
C LEU A 22 7.03 10.54 -0.77
N THR A 23 6.71 11.73 -0.26
CA THR A 23 7.34 12.25 0.97
C THR A 23 6.53 11.94 2.22
N ARG A 24 5.22 11.66 2.10
CA ARG A 24 4.39 11.25 3.23
C ARG A 24 4.47 9.73 3.40
N GLU A 25 4.66 9.34 4.66
CA GLU A 25 4.90 7.96 5.05
C GLU A 25 3.84 7.49 6.06
N TRP A 26 3.65 6.19 6.13
CA TRP A 26 2.81 5.50 7.10
C TRP A 26 3.61 4.42 7.82
N LEU A 27 3.20 4.08 9.04
CA LEU A 27 3.83 3.07 9.88
C LEU A 27 2.73 2.31 10.65
N VAL A 28 2.81 0.98 10.62
CA VAL A 28 1.99 0.07 11.42
C VAL A 28 2.92 -0.86 12.17
N THR A 29 2.72 -1.03 13.49
CA THR A 29 3.57 -1.88 14.33
C THR A 29 2.78 -3.06 14.89
N ASN A 30 3.42 -4.22 15.06
CA ASN A 30 2.78 -5.41 15.63
C ASN A 30 2.93 -5.57 17.15
N GLY A 31 3.58 -4.62 17.85
CA GLY A 31 3.81 -4.71 19.30
C GLY A 31 4.98 -5.63 19.73
N LEU A 32 5.67 -6.29 18.80
CA LEU A 32 6.91 -7.06 19.06
C LEU A 32 8.18 -6.26 18.73
N GLY A 33 8.04 -5.02 18.26
CA GLY A 33 9.10 -4.26 17.60
C GLY A 33 9.22 -4.54 16.10
N GLY A 34 8.32 -5.36 15.53
CA GLY A 34 8.13 -5.55 14.09
C GLY A 34 7.12 -4.55 13.53
N TYR A 35 7.21 -4.28 12.23
CA TYR A 35 6.41 -3.24 11.59
C TYR A 35 6.25 -3.41 10.08
N ALA A 36 5.34 -2.64 9.51
CA ALA A 36 5.29 -2.30 8.09
C ALA A 36 5.28 -0.78 7.93
N SER A 37 5.99 -0.29 6.92
CA SER A 37 6.04 1.14 6.64
C SER A 37 6.34 1.39 5.18
N GLY A 38 5.87 2.52 4.67
CA GLY A 38 6.19 2.96 3.32
C GLY A 38 5.64 4.35 3.04
N THR A 39 5.83 4.80 1.80
CA THR A 39 5.22 6.03 1.31
C THR A 39 3.74 5.80 0.97
N VAL A 40 2.95 6.87 0.87
CA VAL A 40 1.56 6.76 0.39
C VAL A 40 1.51 6.23 -1.04
N ALA A 41 2.49 6.57 -1.88
CA ALA A 41 2.64 6.04 -3.23
C ALA A 41 3.03 4.54 -3.28
N GLY A 42 3.46 3.93 -2.17
CA GLY A 42 3.98 2.57 -2.16
C GLY A 42 5.39 2.41 -2.76
N VAL A 43 6.10 3.52 -3.00
CA VAL A 43 7.50 3.52 -3.45
C VAL A 43 8.42 3.38 -2.23
N ALA A 44 9.40 2.47 -2.32
CA ALA A 44 10.42 2.29 -1.30
C ALA A 44 11.53 3.35 -1.44
N THR A 45 11.31 4.55 -0.91
CA THR A 45 12.30 5.65 -0.90
C THR A 45 13.35 5.54 0.22
N ARG A 46 13.22 4.57 1.13
CA ARG A 46 14.14 4.32 2.24
C ARG A 46 14.40 2.83 2.41
N ARG A 47 15.60 2.48 2.91
CA ARG A 47 16.04 1.08 3.18
C ARG A 47 15.10 0.28 4.08
N TYR A 48 14.38 0.96 4.97
CA TYR A 48 13.53 0.33 5.99
C TYR A 48 12.04 0.30 5.61
N HIS A 49 11.68 0.76 4.41
CA HIS A 49 10.33 0.57 3.88
C HIS A 49 10.13 -0.90 3.53
N GLY A 50 8.98 -1.44 3.92
CA GLY A 50 8.64 -2.84 3.75
C GLY A 50 7.24 -3.15 4.26
N LEU A 51 6.66 -4.23 3.76
CA LEU A 51 5.31 -4.69 4.12
C LEU A 51 5.32 -5.67 5.30
N LEU A 52 6.48 -6.26 5.61
CA LEU A 52 6.71 -7.00 6.86
C LEU A 52 8.20 -6.98 7.22
N ILE A 53 8.53 -6.22 8.27
CA ILE A 53 9.80 -6.27 8.97
C ILE A 53 9.53 -6.99 10.29
N ALA A 54 9.85 -8.28 10.35
CA ALA A 54 9.62 -9.12 11.52
C ALA A 54 10.67 -8.85 12.60
N ALA A 55 10.24 -8.73 13.85
CA ALA A 55 11.16 -8.74 14.99
C ALA A 55 11.31 -10.18 15.49
N LEU A 56 12.50 -10.74 15.28
CA LEU A 56 12.84 -12.10 15.67
C LEU A 56 13.63 -12.08 17.00
N PRO A 57 13.56 -13.17 17.79
CA PRO A 57 14.35 -13.31 19.00
C PRO A 57 15.86 -13.12 18.76
N ALA A 58 16.58 -12.68 19.79
CA ALA A 58 18.03 -12.55 19.73
C ALA A 58 18.68 -13.89 19.29
N PRO A 59 19.74 -13.85 18.44
CA PRO A 59 20.46 -12.67 17.97
C PRO A 59 19.96 -12.07 16.65
N LEU A 60 18.86 -12.57 16.08
CA LEU A 60 18.45 -12.27 14.70
C LEU A 60 17.96 -10.83 14.50
N GLY A 61 17.29 -10.25 15.51
CA GLY A 61 16.79 -8.88 15.45
C GLY A 61 15.72 -8.69 14.38
N ARG A 62 15.77 -7.57 13.63
CA ARG A 62 14.77 -7.26 12.61
C ARG A 62 15.15 -7.83 11.25
N VAL A 63 14.21 -8.56 10.64
CA VAL A 63 14.38 -9.18 9.32
C VAL A 63 13.30 -8.68 8.36
N MET A 64 13.71 -8.20 7.19
CA MET A 64 12.79 -7.85 6.11
C MET A 64 12.27 -9.12 5.44
N MET A 65 11.04 -9.50 5.76
CA MET A 65 10.38 -10.71 5.24
C MET A 65 9.62 -10.43 3.94
N LEU A 66 8.99 -9.25 3.83
CA LEU A 66 8.29 -8.82 2.62
C LEU A 66 8.62 -7.37 2.33
N ASN A 67 9.34 -7.13 1.23
CA ASN A 67 9.74 -5.78 0.82
C ASN A 67 8.56 -5.06 0.17
N HIS A 68 8.02 -5.64 -0.90
CA HIS A 68 6.99 -5.00 -1.71
C HIS A 68 6.04 -6.05 -2.31
N LEU A 69 4.83 -5.63 -2.66
CA LEU A 69 3.83 -6.43 -3.33
C LEU A 69 3.38 -5.71 -4.60
N SER A 70 3.79 -6.24 -5.77
CA SER A 70 3.39 -5.67 -7.05
C SER A 70 1.95 -6.07 -7.36
N GLU A 71 1.14 -5.08 -7.72
CA GLU A 71 -0.31 -5.20 -7.82
C GLU A 71 -0.76 -4.88 -9.25
N ARG A 72 -1.45 -5.83 -9.89
CA ARG A 72 -2.06 -5.64 -11.21
C ARG A 72 -3.55 -5.94 -11.14
N ILE A 73 -4.36 -4.97 -11.55
CA ILE A 73 -5.81 -5.07 -11.65
C ILE A 73 -6.17 -5.30 -13.10
N GLN A 74 -6.74 -6.45 -13.41
CA GLN A 74 -7.22 -6.81 -14.73
C GLN A 74 -8.75 -6.69 -14.77
N PHE A 75 -9.24 -5.87 -15.71
CA PHE A 75 -10.66 -5.58 -15.92
C PHE A 75 -11.32 -6.59 -16.87
N PRO A 76 -12.66 -6.65 -16.94
CA PRO A 76 -13.39 -7.56 -17.84
C PRO A 76 -13.07 -7.36 -19.33
N ASP A 77 -12.75 -6.13 -19.74
CA ASP A 77 -12.34 -5.79 -21.11
C ASP A 77 -10.88 -6.17 -21.44
N GLY A 78 -10.16 -6.76 -20.49
CA GLY A 78 -8.77 -7.16 -20.63
C GLY A 78 -7.76 -6.06 -20.33
N THR A 79 -8.19 -4.82 -20.08
CA THR A 79 -7.29 -3.74 -19.69
C THR A 79 -6.63 -4.03 -18.33
N VAL A 80 -5.41 -3.55 -18.14
CA VAL A 80 -4.62 -3.79 -16.93
C VAL A 80 -4.07 -2.49 -16.38
N THR A 81 -4.39 -2.21 -15.12
CA THR A 81 -3.81 -1.10 -14.35
C THR A 81 -2.90 -1.64 -13.26
N ARG A 82 -1.76 -0.97 -13.04
CA ARG A 82 -0.86 -1.26 -11.91
C ARG A 82 -1.17 -0.32 -10.76
N LEU A 83 -1.10 -0.83 -9.54
CA LEU A 83 -1.17 -0.03 -8.32
C LEU A 83 0.21 0.08 -7.67
N GLY A 84 0.42 1.17 -6.96
CA GLY A 84 1.65 1.46 -6.24
C GLY A 84 2.79 1.93 -7.14
N GLY A 85 3.87 2.38 -6.53
CA GLY A 85 5.04 2.83 -7.26
C GLY A 85 6.18 1.84 -7.22
N HIS A 86 6.89 1.75 -8.34
CA HIS A 86 8.14 1.03 -8.46
C HIS A 86 9.25 1.98 -8.87
N GLU A 87 10.40 1.85 -8.22
CA GLU A 87 11.65 2.42 -8.68
C GLU A 87 12.42 1.32 -9.40
N HIS A 88 12.70 1.52 -10.69
CA HIS A 88 13.59 0.64 -11.45
C HIS A 88 14.55 1.51 -12.29
N THR A 89 15.85 1.28 -12.11
CA THR A 89 17.00 1.76 -12.89
C THR A 89 16.76 3.07 -13.64
N ASP A 90 16.60 4.18 -12.92
CA ASP A 90 16.57 5.57 -13.43
C ASP A 90 15.21 6.21 -13.74
N ARG A 91 14.06 5.54 -13.50
CA ARG A 91 12.76 6.23 -13.53
C ARG A 91 11.83 5.81 -12.40
N LEU A 92 11.54 6.78 -11.52
CA LEU A 92 10.42 6.71 -10.59
C LEU A 92 9.10 6.61 -11.37
N ARG A 93 8.35 5.52 -11.17
CA ARG A 93 6.99 5.39 -11.70
C ARG A 93 6.02 5.12 -10.57
N MET A 94 5.09 6.05 -10.36
CA MET A 94 3.98 5.90 -9.42
C MET A 94 2.76 5.40 -10.19
N HIS A 95 2.64 4.08 -10.36
CA HIS A 95 1.50 3.52 -11.07
C HIS A 95 0.22 3.66 -10.23
N GLY A 96 -0.88 4.03 -10.87
CA GLY A 96 -2.17 4.16 -10.20
C GLY A 96 -2.25 5.37 -9.27
N ALA A 97 -1.28 6.30 -9.31
CA ALA A 97 -1.38 7.57 -8.60
C ALA A 97 -2.53 8.42 -9.15
N GLU A 98 -2.80 8.35 -10.46
CA GLU A 98 -3.98 8.93 -11.09
C GLU A 98 -5.30 8.28 -10.64
N ALA A 99 -5.26 7.02 -10.21
CA ALA A 99 -6.41 6.29 -9.71
C ALA A 99 -6.64 6.50 -8.21
N LEU A 100 -5.62 6.90 -7.45
CA LEU A 100 -5.73 7.17 -6.03
C LEU A 100 -6.63 8.40 -5.80
N VAL A 101 -7.74 8.20 -5.09
CA VAL A 101 -8.69 9.28 -4.74
C VAL A 101 -8.73 9.59 -3.25
N GLU A 102 -8.20 8.70 -2.41
CA GLU A 102 -8.11 8.93 -0.97
C GLU A 102 -7.03 8.07 -0.34
N PHE A 103 -6.31 8.66 0.62
CA PHE A 103 -5.55 7.93 1.63
C PHE A 103 -6.00 8.38 3.01
N ARG A 104 -6.23 7.42 3.91
CA ARG A 104 -6.60 7.69 5.30
C ARG A 104 -5.97 6.67 6.23
N LEU A 105 -5.94 7.02 7.51
CA LEU A 105 -5.66 6.10 8.60
C LEU A 105 -6.96 5.84 9.35
N GLU A 106 -7.39 4.59 9.42
CA GLU A 106 -8.49 4.13 10.28
C GLU A 106 -7.88 3.40 11.46
N GLU A 107 -8.05 3.92 12.68
CA GLU A 107 -7.40 3.37 13.90
C GLU A 107 -5.87 3.21 13.73
N GLY A 108 -5.26 4.11 12.96
CA GLY A 108 -3.82 4.08 12.62
C GLY A 108 -3.44 3.14 11.47
N MET A 109 -4.38 2.36 10.93
CA MET A 109 -4.15 1.45 9.81
C MET A 109 -4.32 2.16 8.47
N PRO A 110 -3.36 2.06 7.54
CA PRO A 110 -3.43 2.75 6.26
C PRO A 110 -4.45 2.10 5.33
N VAL A 111 -5.28 2.97 4.75
CA VAL A 111 -6.32 2.62 3.79
C VAL A 111 -6.18 3.50 2.56
N TRP A 112 -6.16 2.85 1.40
CA TRP A 112 -6.16 3.51 0.09
C TRP A 112 -7.47 3.23 -0.62
N ARG A 113 -8.03 4.26 -1.25
CA ARG A 113 -9.19 4.14 -2.15
C ARG A 113 -8.76 4.52 -3.57
N PHE A 114 -8.97 3.59 -4.50
CA PHE A 114 -8.66 3.76 -5.91
C PHE A 114 -9.94 3.77 -6.75
N GLU A 115 -10.04 4.70 -7.68
CA GLU A 115 -11.10 4.76 -8.69
C GLU A 115 -10.49 4.64 -10.09
N MET A 116 -10.87 3.60 -10.81
CA MET A 116 -10.29 3.24 -12.12
C MET A 116 -11.24 2.31 -12.86
N GLY A 117 -11.36 2.47 -14.18
CA GLY A 117 -12.16 1.57 -15.03
C GLY A 117 -13.60 1.34 -14.54
N GLY A 118 -14.22 2.37 -13.96
CA GLY A 118 -15.60 2.30 -13.42
C GLY A 118 -15.75 1.49 -12.13
N ILE A 119 -14.66 1.06 -11.50
CA ILE A 119 -14.67 0.41 -10.18
C ILE A 119 -14.12 1.33 -9.10
N VAL A 120 -14.45 1.00 -7.84
CA VAL A 120 -13.76 1.51 -6.67
C VAL A 120 -13.19 0.35 -5.88
N LEU A 121 -11.87 0.35 -5.72
CA LEU A 121 -11.11 -0.65 -4.97
C LEU A 121 -10.54 0.00 -3.71
N GLU A 122 -10.70 -0.67 -2.57
CA GLU A 122 -10.03 -0.32 -1.33
C GLU A 122 -8.90 -1.30 -1.05
N LYS A 123 -7.75 -0.79 -0.64
CA LYS A 123 -6.62 -1.57 -0.11
C LYS A 123 -6.39 -1.19 1.34
N ARG A 124 -6.14 -2.19 2.19
CA ARG A 124 -5.76 -2.03 3.60
C ARG A 124 -4.50 -2.80 3.92
N ILE A 125 -3.71 -2.28 4.84
CA ILE A 125 -2.59 -3.01 5.45
C ILE A 125 -2.76 -2.96 6.97
N GLU A 126 -2.65 -4.11 7.61
CA GLU A 126 -2.70 -4.24 9.07
C GLU A 126 -1.71 -5.31 9.53
N LEU A 127 -1.17 -5.14 10.74
CA LEU A 127 -0.34 -6.15 11.38
C LEU A 127 -1.07 -6.61 12.64
N PRO A 128 -1.46 -7.90 12.73
CA PRO A 128 -2.06 -8.43 13.94
C PRO A 128 -1.12 -8.26 15.15
N HIS A 129 -1.71 -7.88 16.29
CA HIS A 129 -0.95 -7.68 17.52
C HIS A 129 -0.23 -8.97 17.95
N GLN A 130 1.03 -8.84 18.35
CA GLN A 130 1.93 -9.91 18.78
C GLN A 130 2.18 -11.00 17.72
N GLN A 131 2.09 -10.66 16.44
CA GLN A 131 2.39 -11.59 15.35
C GLN A 131 3.31 -10.95 14.31
N ASN A 132 4.32 -11.70 13.86
CA ASN A 132 5.12 -11.33 12.69
C ASN A 132 4.35 -11.70 11.40
N THR A 133 3.18 -11.09 11.24
CA THR A 133 2.23 -11.32 10.16
C THR A 133 1.77 -9.98 9.61
N THR A 134 1.58 -9.88 8.30
CA THR A 134 0.97 -8.72 7.64
C THR A 134 -0.27 -9.20 6.88
N HIS A 135 -1.39 -8.51 7.03
CA HIS A 135 -2.55 -8.71 6.17
C HIS A 135 -2.64 -7.57 5.18
N ILE A 136 -2.82 -7.93 3.91
CA ILE A 136 -3.03 -6.99 2.82
C ILE A 136 -4.36 -7.35 2.18
N THR A 137 -5.37 -6.52 2.41
CA THR A 137 -6.75 -6.80 2.01
C THR A 137 -7.16 -5.89 0.87
N TYR A 138 -7.77 -6.48 -0.16
CA TYR A 138 -8.38 -5.76 -1.27
C TYR A 138 -9.88 -5.97 -1.24
N ARG A 139 -10.64 -4.88 -1.29
CA ARG A 139 -12.10 -4.91 -1.25
C ARG A 139 -12.65 -4.13 -2.43
N LEU A 140 -13.43 -4.78 -3.29
CA LEU A 140 -14.20 -4.11 -4.32
C LEU A 140 -15.40 -3.43 -3.65
N ILE A 141 -15.38 -2.09 -3.61
CA ILE A 141 -16.43 -1.28 -2.97
C ILE A 141 -17.63 -1.12 -3.90
N SER A 142 -17.36 -0.83 -5.17
CA SER A 142 -18.37 -0.64 -6.21
C SER A 142 -17.80 -0.93 -7.59
N GLY A 143 -18.66 -1.22 -8.55
CA GLY A 143 -18.30 -1.60 -9.91
C GLY A 143 -19.09 -2.82 -10.35
N ARG A 144 -19.21 -3.02 -11.67
CA ARG A 144 -19.87 -4.21 -12.24
C ARG A 144 -18.83 -5.20 -12.76
N GLY A 145 -19.14 -6.48 -12.64
CA GLY A 145 -18.29 -7.57 -13.11
C GLY A 145 -17.20 -7.99 -12.11
N SER A 146 -16.47 -9.04 -12.48
CA SER A 146 -15.33 -9.53 -11.71
C SER A 146 -14.06 -8.81 -12.12
N VAL A 147 -13.28 -8.33 -11.14
CA VAL A 147 -11.90 -7.89 -11.37
C VAL A 147 -10.93 -8.95 -10.88
N ARG A 148 -9.81 -9.11 -11.59
CA ARG A 148 -8.75 -10.03 -11.18
C ARG A 148 -7.58 -9.24 -10.63
N VAL A 149 -7.27 -9.47 -9.36
CA VAL A 149 -6.07 -8.93 -8.71
C VAL A 149 -4.97 -9.97 -8.87
N ARG A 150 -3.88 -9.60 -9.55
CA ARG A 150 -2.65 -10.39 -9.60
C ARG A 150 -1.63 -9.75 -8.68
N LEU A 151 -1.12 -10.54 -7.75
CA LEU A 151 -0.16 -10.15 -6.74
C LEU A 151 1.16 -10.84 -7.01
N GLN A 152 2.25 -10.08 -6.99
CA GLN A 152 3.60 -10.62 -7.11
C GLN A 152 4.44 -10.11 -5.92
N PRO A 153 4.71 -10.95 -4.91
CA PRO A 153 5.54 -10.57 -3.79
C PRO A 153 7.00 -10.43 -4.23
N SER A 154 7.68 -9.45 -3.67
CA SER A 154 9.13 -9.31 -3.73
C SER A 154 9.70 -9.52 -2.33
N MET A 155 10.52 -10.56 -2.22
CA MET A 155 11.26 -10.93 -1.02
C MET A 155 12.75 -10.80 -1.31
N ASN A 156 13.57 -10.65 -0.27
CA ASN A 156 15.03 -10.71 -0.38
C ASN A 156 15.52 -12.15 -0.54
#